data_AF-A0A1Y3NNI5-F1
#
_entry.id   AF-A0A1Y3NNI5-F1
#
_cell.length_a   1.000
_cell.length_b   1.000
_cell.length_c   1.000
_cell.angle_alpha   90.00
_cell.angle_beta   90.00
_cell.angle_gamma   90.00
#
_symmetry.space_group_name_H-M   'P 1'
#
loop_
_entity.id
_entity.type
_entity.pdbx_description
1 polymer ?
#
loop_
_entity_poly.entity_id
_entity_poly.type
_entity_poly.pdbx_seq_one_letter_code
_entity_poly.pdbx_strand_id
1 'polypeptide(L)'
;QKGGALYFNKGINDEESNNNNSITITNTTFKNNTADYFGGAIYSDFEGLYVADINNVDFISNRAYSGGAIYTSYNKNKTLFNVFNEKIKYENNSSESHGNDYALSPYLINLIKGTPPEIIIKSGNSFPLEFNLKDQFNQYVNDISRYYSNIVLNANIENMDNYTNIEYNVLGNTCYFSDGKCELKELSIFSNVYQDIDNIKLNLTVENNINNNIKINVNKLKILIEKCEVNQIIMYDNHGFYHCEDPICYSFCPVDDTAVCEKSKINNINNPKLNTCKCIDGWIGDLCNKKEYVHIR
;
A
#
# COMPACT_ATOMS: atom_id res chain seq x y z
N GLN A 1 27.10 7.17 6.81
CA GLN A 1 27.55 7.00 8.21
C GLN A 1 26.36 6.63 9.10
N LYS A 2 26.56 5.88 10.19
CA LYS A 2 25.53 5.55 11.20
C LYS A 2 26.09 5.89 12.59
N GLY A 3 25.33 6.59 13.43
CA GLY A 3 25.78 7.00 14.76
C GLY A 3 26.84 8.09 14.69
N GLY A 4 26.46 9.38 14.79
CA GLY A 4 27.43 10.47 14.69
C GLY A 4 28.36 10.60 15.89
N ALA A 5 27.97 10.08 17.07
CA ALA A 5 28.79 10.00 18.27
C ALA A 5 29.05 8.55 18.69
N LEU A 6 27.99 7.74 18.78
CA LEU A 6 28.08 6.35 19.25
C LEU A 6 27.43 5.40 18.24
N TYR A 7 28.12 4.29 17.99
CA TYR A 7 27.65 3.18 17.18
C TYR A 7 27.74 1.89 17.99
N PHE A 8 26.59 1.28 18.27
CA PHE A 8 26.52 -0.02 18.92
C PHE A 8 26.20 -1.09 17.87
N ASN A 9 27.18 -1.95 17.58
CA ASN A 9 26.98 -3.04 16.63
C ASN A 9 26.13 -4.16 17.22
N LYS A 10 25.56 -5.02 16.37
CA LYS A 10 24.89 -6.24 16.81
C LYS A 10 25.79 -7.04 17.74
N GLY A 11 25.22 -7.53 18.85
CA GLY A 11 25.95 -8.35 19.80
C GLY A 11 26.39 -9.65 19.15
N ILE A 12 27.57 -10.15 19.55
CA ILE A 12 28.00 -11.49 19.19
C ILE A 12 27.19 -12.45 20.07
N ASN A 13 26.40 -13.32 19.45
CA ASN A 13 25.63 -14.34 20.16
C ASN A 13 26.58 -15.38 20.73
N ASP A 14 27.14 -15.12 21.91
CA ASP A 14 27.73 -16.18 22.73
C ASP A 14 26.61 -16.73 23.62
N GLU A 15 26.13 -17.94 23.29
CA GLU A 15 25.06 -18.67 24.00
C GLU A 15 25.38 -18.94 25.50
N GLU A 16 26.56 -18.53 25.98
CA GLU A 16 27.00 -18.71 27.37
C GLU A 16 27.13 -17.43 28.19
N SER A 17 26.92 -16.23 27.63
CA SER A 17 27.07 -15.01 28.44
C SER A 17 25.73 -14.57 29.07
N ASN A 18 25.48 -15.05 30.29
CA ASN A 18 24.57 -14.40 31.26
C ASN A 18 25.14 -13.03 31.74
N ASN A 19 25.76 -12.27 30.84
CA ASN A 19 26.32 -10.98 31.19
C ASN A 19 25.23 -9.93 31.06
N ASN A 20 24.79 -9.41 32.21
CA ASN A 20 24.09 -8.14 32.32
C ASN A 20 25.02 -7.02 31.83
N ASN A 21 25.18 -6.90 30.50
CA ASN A 21 25.92 -5.82 29.86
C ASN A 21 25.06 -4.54 29.90
N SER A 22 24.93 -3.95 31.09
CA SER A 22 24.26 -2.67 31.27
C SER A 22 25.21 -1.54 30.90
N ILE A 23 24.80 -0.72 29.93
CA ILE A 23 25.48 0.54 29.59
C ILE A 23 24.90 1.64 30.48
N THR A 24 25.74 2.47 31.08
CA THR A 24 25.30 3.63 31.87
C THR A 24 25.71 4.91 31.17
N ILE A 25 24.75 5.80 30.90
CA ILE A 25 24.99 7.13 30.33
C ILE A 25 24.40 8.17 31.29
N THR A 26 25.27 8.97 31.92
CA THR A 26 24.82 9.98 32.87
C THR A 26 25.44 11.34 32.63
N ASN A 27 24.69 12.41 32.89
CA ASN A 27 25.15 13.80 32.80
C ASN A 27 25.85 14.10 31.47
N THR A 28 25.25 13.67 30.36
CA THR A 28 25.86 13.72 29.03
C THR A 28 25.02 14.56 28.08
N THR A 29 25.68 15.37 27.25
CA THR A 29 25.01 16.14 26.20
C THR A 29 25.56 15.72 24.83
N PHE A 30 24.70 15.16 24.00
CA PHE A 30 24.96 14.91 22.59
C PHE A 30 24.50 16.11 21.78
N LYS A 31 25.46 16.92 21.30
CA LYS A 31 25.16 18.18 20.60
C LYS A 31 25.77 18.22 19.21
N ASN A 32 24.97 18.68 18.23
CA ASN A 32 25.40 18.91 16.85
C ASN A 32 26.02 17.68 16.15
N ASN A 33 25.64 16.47 16.55
CA ASN A 33 26.12 15.26 15.89
C ASN A 33 25.33 15.04 14.60
N THR A 34 26.00 14.59 13.55
CA THR A 34 25.39 14.31 12.25
C THR A 34 25.79 12.92 11.78
N ALA A 35 24.85 12.18 11.19
CA ALA A 35 25.11 10.93 10.48
C ALA A 35 24.34 10.91 9.16
N ASP A 36 24.94 10.40 8.08
CA ASP A 36 24.27 10.40 6.77
C ASP A 36 22.96 9.58 6.75
N TYR A 37 22.92 8.45 7.47
CA TYR A 37 21.81 7.50 7.39
C TYR A 37 20.98 7.47 8.67
N PHE A 38 21.58 7.06 9.78
CA PHE A 38 20.81 6.68 10.96
C PHE A 38 21.45 7.16 12.25
N GLY A 39 20.63 7.72 13.14
CA GLY A 39 21.04 8.02 14.52
C GLY A 39 22.06 9.14 14.55
N GLY A 40 21.62 10.39 14.46
CA GLY A 40 22.55 11.52 14.33
C GLY A 40 23.54 11.61 15.48
N ALA A 41 23.13 11.25 16.69
CA ALA A 41 24.03 11.01 17.82
C ALA A 41 24.33 9.53 18.02
N ILE A 42 23.29 8.70 18.16
CA ILE A 42 23.44 7.30 18.55
C ILE A 42 22.73 6.40 17.56
N TYR A 43 23.47 5.42 17.04
CA TYR A 43 22.92 4.29 16.32
C TYR A 43 23.12 2.99 17.09
N SER A 44 22.14 2.09 17.06
CA SER A 44 22.29 0.75 17.62
C SER A 44 21.59 -0.37 16.86
N ASP A 45 22.35 -1.44 16.62
CA ASP A 45 21.87 -2.78 16.27
C ASP A 45 21.99 -3.77 17.44
N PHE A 46 22.41 -3.31 18.62
CA PHE A 46 22.59 -4.17 19.79
C PHE A 46 21.28 -4.37 20.56
N GLU A 47 20.85 -5.63 20.67
CA GLU A 47 19.59 -6.03 21.30
C GLU A 47 19.54 -5.79 22.82
N GLY A 48 20.69 -5.69 23.49
CA GLY A 48 20.79 -5.59 24.95
C GLY A 48 20.68 -4.17 25.51
N LEU A 49 20.53 -3.13 24.68
CA LEU A 49 20.53 -1.75 25.17
C LEU A 49 19.25 -1.31 25.90
N TYR A 50 18.21 -2.15 25.96
CA TYR A 50 17.05 -1.90 26.79
C TYR A 50 17.38 -1.91 28.30
N VAL A 51 18.48 -2.55 28.72
CA VAL A 51 18.96 -2.55 30.11
C VAL A 51 19.89 -1.38 30.45
N ALA A 52 20.07 -0.42 29.53
CA ALA A 52 20.92 0.72 29.78
C ALA A 52 20.30 1.68 30.80
N ASP A 53 21.10 2.14 31.76
CA ASP A 53 20.69 3.15 32.73
C ASP A 53 21.04 4.55 32.19
N ILE A 54 20.02 5.40 32.04
CA ILE A 54 20.19 6.78 31.60
C ILE A 54 19.74 7.74 32.68
N ASN A 55 20.58 8.74 32.95
CA ASN A 55 20.24 9.83 33.85
C ASN A 55 20.79 11.18 33.39
N ASN A 56 19.90 12.18 33.21
CA ASN A 56 20.27 13.54 32.85
C ASN A 56 21.07 13.58 31.53
N VAL A 57 20.40 13.24 30.44
CA VAL A 57 21.00 13.20 29.10
C VAL A 57 20.24 14.11 28.14
N ASP A 58 20.97 14.94 27.41
CA ASP A 58 20.41 15.88 26.46
C ASP A 58 20.84 15.54 25.03
N PHE A 59 19.89 15.56 24.09
CA PHE A 59 20.13 15.48 22.65
C PHE A 59 19.73 16.80 21.99
N ILE A 60 20.72 17.57 21.55
CA ILE A 60 20.53 18.93 21.07
C ILE A 60 21.03 19.06 19.62
N SER A 61 20.14 19.44 18.71
CA SER A 61 20.50 19.79 17.31
C SER A 61 21.25 18.69 16.57
N ASN A 62 20.91 17.43 16.84
CA ASN A 62 21.46 16.29 16.10
C ASN A 62 20.66 16.04 14.82
N ARG A 63 21.34 15.50 13.79
CA ARG A 63 20.74 15.30 12.47
C ARG A 63 21.10 13.95 11.86
N ALA A 64 20.11 13.28 11.26
CA ALA A 64 20.33 12.12 10.41
C ALA A 64 19.27 12.00 9.31
N TYR A 65 19.38 11.01 8.44
CA TYR A 65 18.29 10.68 7.52
C TYR A 65 17.07 10.09 8.27
N SER A 66 17.25 9.13 9.18
CA SER A 66 16.22 8.70 10.15
C SER A 66 16.75 8.70 11.58
N GLY A 67 15.93 9.10 12.55
CA GLY A 67 16.33 9.13 13.96
C GLY A 67 17.36 10.22 14.22
N GLY A 68 16.92 11.48 14.17
CA GLY A 68 17.83 12.63 14.15
C GLY A 68 18.78 12.67 15.35
N ALA A 69 18.35 12.23 16.53
CA ALA A 69 19.26 11.93 17.63
C ALA A 69 19.58 10.43 17.73
N ILE A 70 18.56 9.58 17.80
CA ILE A 70 18.70 8.16 18.09
C ILE A 70 18.06 7.32 16.98
N TYR A 71 18.74 6.28 16.53
CA TYR A 71 18.14 5.26 15.68
C TYR A 71 18.48 3.87 16.21
N THR A 72 17.48 3.00 16.21
CA THR A 72 17.65 1.57 16.53
C THR A 72 17.04 0.72 15.44
N SER A 73 17.57 -0.49 15.23
CA SER A 73 17.03 -1.42 14.22
C SER A 73 16.15 -2.53 14.78
N TYR A 74 16.09 -2.68 16.11
CA TYR A 74 15.42 -3.77 16.81
C TYR A 74 14.06 -3.39 17.41
N ASN A 75 13.28 -4.39 17.81
CA ASN A 75 11.91 -4.24 18.32
C ASN A 75 11.76 -3.17 19.42
N LYS A 76 10.71 -2.34 19.38
CA LYS A 76 10.24 -1.35 20.38
C LYS A 76 10.27 -1.85 21.82
N ASN A 77 10.04 -3.14 22.04
CA ASN A 77 10.05 -3.74 23.39
C ASN A 77 11.47 -4.03 23.91
N LYS A 78 12.47 -4.02 23.02
CA LYS A 78 13.90 -4.19 23.30
C LYS A 78 14.73 -3.05 22.74
N THR A 79 14.09 -1.94 22.35
CA THR A 79 14.81 -0.77 21.87
C THR A 79 15.54 -0.13 23.02
N LEU A 80 16.83 -0.01 22.80
CA LEU A 80 17.73 1.02 23.30
C LEU A 80 16.99 2.24 23.85
N PHE A 81 17.16 2.47 25.15
CA PHE A 81 16.63 3.60 25.89
C PHE A 81 15.11 3.59 25.88
N ASN A 82 14.48 3.61 27.05
CA ASN A 82 13.11 4.10 27.07
C ASN A 82 13.18 5.53 26.50
N VAL A 83 12.90 5.72 25.21
CA VAL A 83 13.02 7.01 24.52
C VAL A 83 12.03 8.03 25.09
N PHE A 84 11.06 7.54 25.87
CA PHE A 84 10.11 8.29 26.68
C PHE A 84 10.59 8.50 28.13
N ASN A 85 11.83 8.15 28.47
CA ASN A 85 12.40 8.38 29.80
C ASN A 85 12.51 9.87 30.04
N GLU A 86 11.86 10.35 31.11
CA GLU A 86 11.83 11.76 31.51
C GLU A 86 13.22 12.36 31.78
N LYS A 87 14.23 11.50 32.00
CA LYS A 87 15.63 11.89 32.19
C LYS A 87 16.36 12.21 30.88
N ILE A 88 15.69 12.06 29.73
CA ILE A 88 16.19 12.41 28.41
C ILE A 88 15.48 13.67 27.94
N LYS A 89 16.25 14.68 27.55
CA LYS A 89 15.71 15.89 26.89
C LYS A 89 16.10 15.88 25.43
N TYR A 90 15.14 16.16 24.56
CA TYR A 90 15.38 16.38 23.14
C TYR A 90 15.12 17.84 22.78
N GLU A 91 16.01 18.45 22.01
CA GLU A 91 15.90 19.85 21.61
C GLU A 91 16.42 20.06 20.18
N ASN A 92 15.55 20.49 19.27
CA ASN A 92 15.90 20.87 17.89
C ASN A 92 16.62 19.77 17.07
N ASN A 93 16.42 18.49 17.37
CA ASN A 93 16.92 17.43 16.49
C ASN A 93 16.08 17.37 15.21
N SER A 94 16.65 16.84 14.14
CA SER A 94 15.96 16.76 12.84
C SER A 94 16.31 15.49 12.10
N SER A 95 15.33 14.94 11.39
CA SER A 95 15.54 13.89 10.41
C SER A 95 14.82 14.19 9.10
N GLU A 96 15.34 13.63 8.00
CA GLU A 96 14.69 13.77 6.69
C GLU A 96 13.49 12.83 6.57
N SER A 97 13.64 11.59 7.01
CA SER A 97 12.68 10.52 6.79
C SER A 97 11.61 10.47 7.87
N HIS A 98 12.01 10.12 9.10
CA HIS A 98 11.09 10.03 10.23
C HIS A 98 11.87 10.07 11.54
N GLY A 99 11.17 10.44 12.61
CA GLY A 99 11.71 10.53 13.96
C GLY A 99 12.84 11.53 14.11
N ASN A 100 12.47 12.80 14.27
CA ASN A 100 13.44 13.88 14.52
C ASN A 100 14.31 13.58 15.75
N ASP A 101 13.70 13.04 16.80
CA ASP A 101 14.41 12.70 18.03
C ASP A 101 14.86 11.24 17.99
N TYR A 102 13.94 10.32 17.74
CA TYR A 102 14.22 8.90 17.71
C TYR A 102 13.41 8.20 16.63
N ALA A 103 14.00 7.20 15.99
CA ALA A 103 13.34 6.40 14.97
C ALA A 103 13.72 4.93 15.06
N LEU A 104 12.87 4.12 14.45
CA LEU A 104 13.06 2.68 14.26
C LEU A 104 13.07 2.33 12.78
N SER A 105 13.62 1.17 12.44
CA SER A 105 13.43 0.61 11.10
C SER A 105 11.95 0.54 10.73
N PRO A 106 11.59 0.78 9.45
CA PRO A 106 10.24 0.56 8.97
C PRO A 106 9.72 -0.82 9.35
N TYR A 107 8.45 -0.89 9.74
CA TYR A 107 7.86 -2.06 10.36
C TYR A 107 6.42 -2.34 9.96
N LEU A 108 5.61 -1.32 9.69
CA LEU A 108 4.18 -1.50 9.50
C LEU A 108 3.73 -0.87 8.20
N ILE A 109 3.14 -1.68 7.33
CA ILE A 109 2.41 -1.24 6.16
C ILE A 109 0.93 -1.17 6.52
N ASN A 110 0.32 0.00 6.35
CA ASN A 110 -1.11 0.17 6.50
C ASN A 110 -1.76 0.62 5.21
N LEU A 111 -2.92 0.06 4.93
CA LEU A 111 -3.87 0.62 3.98
C LEU A 111 -4.38 1.97 4.51
N ILE A 112 -4.32 3.04 3.70
CA ILE A 112 -4.48 4.41 4.21
C ILE A 112 -5.89 4.72 4.72
N LYS A 113 -6.94 4.37 3.96
CA LYS A 113 -8.36 4.42 4.38
C LYS A 113 -9.27 4.02 3.21
N GLY A 114 -10.47 3.55 3.54
CA GLY A 114 -11.64 3.64 2.66
C GLY A 114 -12.04 2.38 1.91
N THR A 115 -11.21 1.35 1.87
CA THR A 115 -11.64 0.08 1.29
C THR A 115 -12.48 -0.68 2.31
N PRO A 116 -13.70 -1.11 1.95
CA PRO A 116 -14.51 -1.94 2.84
C PRO A 116 -13.75 -3.25 3.17
N PRO A 117 -14.15 -3.98 4.23
CA PRO A 117 -13.58 -5.31 4.51
C PRO A 117 -13.73 -6.29 3.32
N GLU A 118 -14.60 -5.95 2.38
CA GLU A 118 -14.84 -6.62 1.11
C GLU A 118 -14.75 -5.60 -0.03
N ILE A 119 -14.02 -5.95 -1.09
CA ILE A 119 -13.87 -5.13 -2.28
C ILE A 119 -14.68 -5.77 -3.40
N ILE A 120 -15.69 -5.06 -3.89
CA ILE A 120 -16.52 -5.49 -5.00
C ILE A 120 -15.95 -4.89 -6.29
N ILE A 121 -15.65 -5.75 -7.27
CA ILE A 121 -15.06 -5.37 -8.55
C ILE A 121 -15.77 -6.09 -9.69
N LYS A 122 -15.60 -5.56 -10.91
CA LYS A 122 -15.91 -6.29 -12.14
C LYS A 122 -14.62 -6.81 -12.76
N SER A 123 -14.71 -7.93 -13.49
CA SER A 123 -13.55 -8.51 -14.14
C SER A 123 -12.91 -7.54 -15.14
N GLY A 124 -11.60 -7.32 -14.99
CA GLY A 124 -10.80 -6.40 -15.81
C GLY A 124 -10.89 -4.92 -15.43
N ASN A 125 -11.80 -4.52 -14.54
CA ASN A 125 -11.86 -3.13 -14.07
C ASN A 125 -10.70 -2.85 -13.11
N SER A 126 -10.06 -1.69 -13.26
CA SER A 126 -9.02 -1.23 -12.34
C SER A 126 -9.62 -0.72 -11.03
N PHE A 127 -9.02 -1.09 -9.89
CA PHE A 127 -9.37 -0.59 -8.56
C PHE A 127 -8.10 -0.26 -7.77
N PRO A 128 -7.87 1.02 -7.40
CA PRO A 128 -6.61 1.41 -6.79
C PRO A 128 -6.55 1.06 -5.29
N LEU A 129 -5.35 0.70 -4.81
CA LEU A 129 -5.04 0.56 -3.38
C LEU A 129 -3.83 1.42 -3.01
N GLU A 130 -3.91 2.13 -1.88
CA GLU A 130 -2.85 3.00 -1.38
C GLU A 130 -2.40 2.61 0.03
N PHE A 131 -1.10 2.44 0.19
CA PHE A 131 -0.46 2.02 1.44
C PHE A 131 0.54 3.05 1.95
N ASN A 132 0.63 3.19 3.27
CA ASN A 132 1.67 3.94 3.95
C ASN A 132 2.61 3.02 4.73
N LEU A 133 3.84 3.48 4.92
CA LEU A 133 4.86 2.81 5.71
C LEU A 133 5.09 3.55 7.04
N LYS A 134 5.17 2.80 8.13
CA LYS A 134 5.45 3.31 9.48
C LYS A 134 6.51 2.49 10.17
N ASP A 135 7.19 3.10 11.14
CA ASP A 135 8.00 2.39 12.12
C ASP A 135 7.13 1.83 13.28
N GLN A 136 7.75 1.17 14.26
CA GLN A 136 7.03 0.63 15.44
C GLN A 136 6.60 1.69 16.46
N PHE A 137 7.09 2.93 16.34
CA PHE A 137 6.59 4.07 17.10
C PHE A 137 5.40 4.74 16.41
N ASN A 138 4.88 4.17 15.31
CA ASN A 138 3.81 4.70 14.47
C ASN A 138 4.18 6.00 13.74
N GLN A 139 5.47 6.27 13.57
CA GLN A 139 5.95 7.42 12.80
C GLN A 139 5.86 7.08 11.32
N TYR A 140 5.28 7.99 10.53
CA TYR A 140 5.23 7.83 9.07
C TYR A 140 6.63 7.99 8.50
N VAL A 141 7.04 7.03 7.68
CA VAL A 141 8.27 7.14 6.90
C VAL A 141 8.02 8.14 5.78
N ASN A 142 8.81 9.20 5.70
CA ASN A 142 8.98 10.00 4.49
C ASN A 142 10.29 9.54 3.84
N ASP A 143 10.37 9.43 2.52
CA ASP A 143 11.59 8.91 1.87
C ASP A 143 11.91 9.66 0.58
N ILE A 144 12.17 10.95 0.72
CA ILE A 144 12.58 11.83 -0.39
C ILE A 144 13.84 11.28 -1.09
N SER A 145 14.82 10.83 -0.31
CA SER A 145 16.08 10.27 -0.83
C SER A 145 15.99 8.82 -1.36
N ARG A 146 14.81 8.19 -1.32
CA ARG A 146 14.52 6.84 -1.85
C ARG A 146 15.33 5.70 -1.22
N TYR A 147 15.77 5.84 0.02
CA TYR A 147 16.53 4.80 0.73
C TYR A 147 15.75 3.49 0.91
N TYR A 148 14.45 3.57 1.15
CA TYR A 148 13.54 2.44 1.36
C TYR A 148 12.79 2.02 0.08
N SER A 149 13.22 2.50 -1.10
CA SER A 149 12.58 2.20 -2.40
C SER A 149 12.68 0.74 -2.85
N ASN A 150 13.50 -0.06 -2.17
CA ASN A 150 13.63 -1.49 -2.34
C ASN A 150 12.53 -2.30 -1.62
N ILE A 151 11.69 -1.67 -0.80
CA ILE A 151 10.52 -2.33 -0.22
C ILE A 151 9.45 -2.42 -1.30
N VAL A 152 9.18 -3.64 -1.74
CA VAL A 152 8.20 -3.95 -2.80
C VAL A 152 7.03 -4.67 -2.18
N LEU A 153 5.81 -4.19 -2.46
CA LEU A 153 4.57 -4.83 -2.06
C LEU A 153 3.96 -5.52 -3.28
N ASN A 154 3.62 -6.80 -3.12
CA ASN A 154 2.91 -7.59 -4.12
C ASN A 154 1.53 -7.96 -3.62
N ALA A 155 0.57 -8.02 -4.54
CA ALA A 155 -0.78 -8.49 -4.33
C ALA A 155 -1.03 -9.73 -5.19
N ASN A 156 -1.29 -10.87 -4.56
CA ASN A 156 -1.51 -12.13 -5.25
C ASN A 156 -2.85 -12.73 -4.86
N ILE A 157 -3.51 -13.42 -5.79
CA ILE A 157 -4.76 -14.10 -5.50
C ILE A 157 -4.47 -15.42 -4.79
N GLU A 158 -5.16 -15.63 -3.68
CA GLU A 158 -5.23 -16.89 -2.96
C GLU A 158 -6.65 -17.42 -3.11
N ASN A 159 -6.81 -18.48 -3.91
CA ASN A 159 -8.08 -19.16 -4.09
C ASN A 159 -8.34 -20.06 -2.88
N MET A 160 -9.53 -19.96 -2.27
CA MET A 160 -9.92 -20.83 -1.14
C MET A 160 -10.66 -22.09 -1.59
N ASP A 161 -11.06 -22.18 -2.86
CA ASP A 161 -11.77 -23.33 -3.40
C ASP A 161 -10.79 -24.32 -4.05
N ASN A 162 -10.86 -25.59 -3.64
CA ASN A 162 -10.09 -26.70 -4.22
C ASN A 162 -10.62 -27.16 -5.62
N TYR A 163 -11.60 -26.45 -6.19
CA TYR A 163 -12.18 -26.78 -7.50
C TYR A 163 -11.34 -26.17 -8.64
N THR A 164 -10.94 -27.03 -9.59
CA THR A 164 -9.67 -26.94 -10.32
C THR A 164 -9.65 -26.10 -11.60
N ASN A 165 -10.68 -25.31 -11.91
CA ASN A 165 -10.80 -24.70 -13.26
C ASN A 165 -10.92 -23.17 -13.28
N ILE A 166 -10.94 -22.49 -12.13
CA ILE A 166 -10.98 -21.02 -12.11
C ILE A 166 -9.55 -20.50 -12.08
N GLU A 167 -9.19 -19.79 -13.14
CA GLU A 167 -7.91 -19.11 -13.29
C GLU A 167 -8.12 -17.61 -13.15
N TYR A 168 -7.11 -16.94 -12.60
CA TYR A 168 -7.10 -15.50 -12.43
C TYR A 168 -5.84 -14.92 -13.06
N ASN A 169 -6.00 -13.77 -13.72
CA ASN A 169 -4.88 -12.93 -14.11
C ASN A 169 -4.96 -11.63 -13.33
N VAL A 170 -3.83 -11.19 -12.77
CA VAL A 170 -3.76 -9.96 -11.97
C VAL A 170 -2.74 -9.04 -12.63
N LEU A 171 -3.17 -7.83 -12.97
CA LEU A 171 -2.30 -6.79 -13.52
C LEU A 171 -2.17 -5.64 -12.53
N GLY A 172 -1.06 -4.89 -12.60
CA GLY A 172 -0.83 -3.74 -11.72
C GLY A 172 -0.69 -4.10 -10.24
N ASN A 173 -0.25 -5.32 -9.94
CA ASN A 173 -0.27 -5.93 -8.61
C ASN A 173 1.01 -5.78 -7.80
N THR A 174 1.96 -4.99 -8.30
CA THR A 174 3.22 -4.68 -7.63
C THR A 174 3.36 -3.17 -7.49
N CYS A 175 3.72 -2.70 -6.29
CA CYS A 175 4.13 -1.32 -6.08
C CYS A 175 5.41 -1.25 -5.25
N TYR A 176 6.14 -0.15 -5.41
CA TYR A 176 7.35 0.17 -4.68
C TYR A 176 7.06 1.31 -3.72
N PHE A 177 7.61 1.25 -2.51
CA PHE A 177 7.49 2.37 -1.59
C PHE A 177 8.36 3.54 -2.06
N SER A 178 7.73 4.66 -2.40
CA SER A 178 8.40 5.92 -2.67
C SER A 178 7.80 6.97 -1.75
N ASP A 179 8.65 7.73 -1.07
CA ASP A 179 8.18 8.69 -0.06
C ASP A 179 7.25 8.05 1.00
N GLY A 180 7.58 6.83 1.41
CA GLY A 180 6.79 6.03 2.35
C GLY A 180 5.38 5.64 1.88
N LYS A 181 5.07 5.82 0.59
CA LYS A 181 3.80 5.43 -0.03
C LYS A 181 3.98 4.38 -1.12
N CYS A 182 3.00 3.49 -1.23
CA CYS A 182 2.94 2.47 -2.28
C CYS A 182 1.53 2.49 -2.89
N GLU A 183 1.45 2.67 -4.20
CA GLU A 183 0.19 2.84 -4.93
C GLU A 183 0.05 1.76 -6.02
N LEU A 184 -0.94 0.88 -5.85
CA LEU A 184 -1.36 -0.06 -6.88
C LEU A 184 -2.43 0.61 -7.76
N LYS A 185 -2.02 1.55 -8.63
CA LYS A 185 -2.93 2.45 -9.37
C LYS A 185 -3.85 1.74 -10.36
N GLU A 186 -3.31 0.75 -11.06
CA GLU A 186 -3.96 0.05 -12.17
C GLU A 186 -4.24 -1.42 -11.83
N LEU A 187 -4.35 -1.73 -10.52
CA LEU A 187 -4.65 -3.08 -10.07
C LEU A 187 -5.96 -3.56 -10.66
N SER A 188 -5.93 -4.66 -11.38
CA SER A 188 -7.09 -5.28 -12.00
C SER A 188 -7.00 -6.79 -11.88
N ILE A 189 -8.16 -7.43 -11.71
CA ILE A 189 -8.27 -8.88 -11.62
C ILE A 189 -9.20 -9.35 -12.73
N PHE A 190 -8.72 -10.31 -13.51
CA PHE A 190 -9.48 -10.99 -14.54
C PHE A 190 -9.76 -12.42 -14.09
N SER A 191 -10.91 -12.96 -14.52
CA SER A 191 -11.26 -14.36 -14.32
C SER A 191 -11.51 -15.01 -15.67
N ASN A 192 -11.33 -16.32 -15.76
CA ASN A 192 -11.70 -17.12 -16.93
C ASN A 192 -13.17 -17.62 -16.88
N VAL A 193 -13.90 -17.39 -15.77
CA VAL A 193 -15.30 -17.85 -15.62
C VAL A 193 -16.26 -16.67 -15.50
N TYR A 194 -17.24 -16.62 -16.41
CA TYR A 194 -18.30 -15.63 -16.43
C TYR A 194 -19.39 -15.94 -15.38
N GLN A 195 -19.13 -15.66 -14.11
CA GLN A 195 -20.10 -15.74 -13.02
C GLN A 195 -19.68 -14.86 -11.84
N ASP A 196 -20.57 -14.69 -10.88
CA ASP A 196 -20.27 -14.02 -9.61
C ASP A 196 -19.34 -14.92 -8.76
N ILE A 197 -18.25 -14.36 -8.22
CA ILE A 197 -17.23 -15.08 -7.43
C ILE A 197 -17.00 -14.33 -6.12
N ASP A 198 -17.19 -14.97 -4.97
CA ASP A 198 -17.13 -14.36 -3.64
C ASP A 198 -16.11 -15.01 -2.66
N ASN A 199 -15.40 -16.05 -3.10
CA ASN A 199 -14.48 -16.86 -2.29
C ASN A 199 -12.99 -16.61 -2.58
N ILE A 200 -12.61 -15.42 -3.03
CA ILE A 200 -11.21 -15.07 -3.31
C ILE A 200 -10.65 -14.07 -2.31
N LYS A 201 -9.36 -14.24 -2.00
CA LYS A 201 -8.60 -13.31 -1.17
C LYS A 201 -7.44 -12.73 -1.97
N LEU A 202 -7.26 -11.42 -1.87
CA LEU A 202 -6.04 -10.75 -2.29
C LEU A 202 -5.05 -10.79 -1.12
N ASN A 203 -4.03 -11.62 -1.25
CA ASN A 203 -2.96 -11.79 -0.28
C ASN A 203 -1.81 -10.82 -0.61
N LEU A 204 -1.51 -9.94 0.33
CA LEU A 204 -0.47 -8.93 0.23
C LEU A 204 0.82 -9.46 0.87
N THR A 205 1.93 -9.37 0.13
CA THR A 205 3.25 -9.83 0.57
C THR A 205 4.32 -8.78 0.30
N VAL A 206 5.39 -8.79 1.10
CA VAL A 206 6.54 -7.90 0.92
C VAL A 206 7.71 -8.72 0.39
N GLU A 207 8.27 -8.36 -0.76
CA GLU A 207 9.50 -8.97 -1.27
C GLU A 207 10.72 -8.54 -0.44
N ASN A 208 11.75 -9.39 -0.41
CA ASN A 208 13.03 -9.10 0.22
C ASN A 208 12.89 -8.67 1.69
N ASN A 209 11.95 -9.28 2.42
CA ASN A 209 11.84 -9.14 3.87
C ASN A 209 12.97 -9.94 4.58
N ILE A 210 14.23 -9.63 4.25
CA ILE A 210 15.43 -10.40 4.62
C ILE A 210 15.59 -10.55 6.14
N ASN A 211 14.92 -9.71 6.94
CA ASN A 211 14.89 -9.80 8.40
C ASN A 211 13.47 -10.00 9.00
N ASN A 212 12.44 -10.33 8.20
CA ASN A 212 11.06 -10.62 8.64
C ASN A 212 10.37 -9.55 9.53
N ASN A 213 10.80 -8.30 9.46
CA ASN A 213 10.32 -7.28 10.40
C ASN A 213 9.11 -6.51 9.89
N ILE A 214 8.97 -6.30 8.58
CA ILE A 214 7.84 -5.52 8.07
C ILE A 214 6.58 -6.38 8.08
N LYS A 215 5.56 -5.91 8.80
CA LYS A 215 4.21 -6.46 8.89
C LYS A 215 3.23 -5.64 8.08
N ILE A 216 2.23 -6.30 7.52
CA ILE A 216 1.09 -5.65 6.89
C ILE A 216 -0.09 -5.78 7.86
N ASN A 217 -0.71 -4.66 8.23
CA ASN A 217 -1.79 -4.64 9.22
C ASN A 217 -3.00 -5.48 8.76
N VAL A 218 -3.37 -5.36 7.49
CA VAL A 218 -4.38 -6.20 6.83
C VAL A 218 -3.73 -6.83 5.60
N ASN A 219 -3.26 -8.06 5.74
CA ASN A 219 -2.53 -8.77 4.68
C ASN A 219 -3.43 -9.58 3.74
N LYS A 220 -4.71 -9.77 4.08
CA LYS A 220 -5.68 -10.46 3.22
C LYS A 220 -6.93 -9.62 3.08
N LEU A 221 -7.29 -9.29 1.85
CA LEU A 221 -8.50 -8.53 1.51
C LEU A 221 -9.50 -9.48 0.82
N LYS A 222 -10.76 -9.47 1.25
CA LYS A 222 -11.80 -10.26 0.57
C LYS A 222 -12.19 -9.53 -0.71
N ILE A 223 -12.20 -10.24 -1.84
CA ILE A 223 -12.61 -9.69 -3.13
C ILE A 223 -13.87 -10.41 -3.60
N LEU A 224 -14.82 -9.67 -4.17
CA LEU A 224 -15.98 -10.19 -4.86
C LEU A 224 -15.94 -9.70 -6.31
N ILE A 225 -15.93 -10.64 -7.26
CA ILE A 225 -15.97 -10.35 -8.69
C ILE A 225 -17.41 -10.52 -9.15
N GLU A 226 -18.05 -9.44 -9.54
CA GLU A 226 -19.37 -9.45 -10.17
C GLU A 226 -19.24 -9.75 -11.67
N LYS A 227 -20.22 -10.49 -12.18
CA LYS A 227 -20.38 -10.66 -13.63
C LYS A 227 -20.72 -9.33 -14.32
N CYS A 228 -20.56 -9.30 -15.64
CA CYS A 228 -20.95 -8.14 -16.43
C CYS A 228 -22.45 -7.85 -16.32
N GLU A 229 -22.81 -6.56 -16.38
CA GLU A 229 -24.21 -6.17 -16.45
C GLU A 229 -24.87 -6.67 -17.74
N VAL A 230 -26.19 -6.79 -17.71
CA VAL A 230 -26.98 -7.29 -18.85
C VAL A 230 -26.72 -6.48 -20.13
N ASN A 231 -26.41 -5.19 -20.02
CA ASN A 231 -26.17 -4.30 -21.16
C ASN A 231 -24.69 -4.18 -21.58
N GLN A 232 -23.76 -4.76 -20.83
CA GLN A 232 -22.32 -4.72 -21.13
C GLN A 232 -21.90 -5.86 -22.06
N ILE A 233 -20.93 -5.61 -22.92
CA ILE A 233 -20.37 -6.61 -23.83
C ILE A 233 -19.29 -7.39 -23.08
N ILE A 234 -19.33 -8.71 -23.18
CA ILE A 234 -18.31 -9.60 -22.64
C ILE A 234 -17.23 -9.73 -23.72
N MET A 235 -16.00 -9.37 -23.36
CA MET A 235 -14.82 -9.50 -24.19
C MET A 235 -13.91 -10.56 -23.58
N TYR A 236 -13.19 -11.31 -24.43
CA TYR A 236 -12.22 -12.32 -24.03
C TYR A 236 -10.87 -12.01 -24.64
N ASP A 237 -9.82 -12.13 -23.85
CA ASP A 237 -8.46 -12.10 -24.36
C ASP A 237 -8.06 -13.45 -25.01
N ASN A 238 -6.86 -13.49 -25.59
CA ASN A 238 -6.33 -14.70 -26.23
C ASN A 238 -6.07 -15.87 -25.26
N HIS A 239 -6.09 -15.62 -23.95
CA HIS A 239 -5.89 -16.61 -22.90
C HIS A 239 -7.21 -17.04 -22.23
N GLY A 240 -8.35 -16.49 -22.66
CA GLY A 240 -9.67 -16.84 -22.15
C GLY A 240 -10.11 -16.07 -20.90
N PHE A 241 -9.39 -15.02 -20.51
CA PHE A 241 -9.82 -14.11 -19.45
C PHE A 241 -10.83 -13.11 -19.99
N TYR A 242 -11.91 -12.85 -19.25
CA TYR A 242 -12.93 -11.91 -19.68
C TYR A 242 -12.84 -10.55 -18.99
N HIS A 243 -13.34 -9.53 -19.67
CA HIS A 243 -13.65 -8.23 -19.11
C HIS A 243 -14.95 -7.67 -19.68
N CYS A 244 -15.51 -6.68 -19.00
CA CYS A 244 -16.77 -6.05 -19.39
C CYS A 244 -16.49 -4.70 -20.07
N GLU A 245 -17.11 -4.48 -21.23
CA GLU A 245 -17.06 -3.19 -21.92
C GLU A 245 -18.46 -2.61 -22.08
N ASP A 246 -18.58 -1.30 -21.95
CA ASP A 246 -19.79 -0.59 -22.34
C ASP A 246 -19.90 -0.55 -23.87
N PRO A 247 -21.09 -0.75 -24.44
CA PRO A 247 -21.26 -0.75 -25.88
C PRO A 247 -20.92 0.62 -26.48
N ILE A 248 -20.08 0.61 -27.51
CA ILE A 248 -19.68 1.82 -28.22
C ILE A 248 -20.67 2.06 -29.37
N CYS A 249 -21.33 3.21 -29.37
CA CYS A 249 -22.17 3.70 -30.46
C CYS A 249 -21.43 4.77 -31.28
N TYR A 250 -21.97 5.13 -32.44
CA TYR A 250 -21.42 6.24 -33.22
C TYR A 250 -21.50 7.56 -32.44
N SER A 251 -20.57 8.47 -32.72
CA SER A 251 -20.46 9.77 -32.05
C SER A 251 -21.69 10.67 -32.20
N PHE A 252 -22.56 10.41 -33.16
CA PHE A 252 -23.82 11.15 -33.34
C PHE A 252 -24.94 10.66 -32.41
N CYS A 253 -24.77 9.51 -31.74
CA CYS A 253 -25.71 9.01 -30.76
C CYS A 253 -25.56 9.81 -29.46
N PRO A 254 -26.61 10.50 -28.97
CA PRO A 254 -26.55 11.33 -27.77
C PRO A 254 -26.67 10.47 -26.50
N VAL A 255 -25.68 9.59 -26.28
CA VAL A 255 -25.58 8.73 -25.09
C VAL A 255 -25.46 9.63 -23.84
N ASP A 256 -26.15 9.24 -22.76
CA ASP A 256 -26.27 9.96 -21.48
C ASP A 256 -27.13 11.25 -21.50
N ASP A 257 -27.76 11.58 -22.62
CA ASP A 257 -28.71 12.71 -22.73
C ASP A 257 -30.10 12.25 -23.17
N THR A 258 -30.22 11.80 -24.42
CA THR A 258 -31.51 11.43 -25.02
C THR A 258 -31.51 10.01 -25.61
N ALA A 259 -30.38 9.31 -25.52
CA ALA A 259 -30.23 7.94 -25.99
C ALA A 259 -29.40 7.08 -25.02
N VAL A 260 -29.54 5.77 -25.18
CA VAL A 260 -28.71 4.72 -24.58
C VAL A 260 -28.11 3.90 -25.72
N CYS A 261 -26.84 3.53 -25.59
CA CYS A 261 -26.24 2.58 -26.51
C CYS A 261 -26.58 1.15 -26.06
N GLU A 262 -27.36 0.42 -26.87
CA GLU A 262 -27.66 -0.98 -26.63
C GLU A 262 -26.64 -1.88 -27.34
N LYS A 263 -26.08 -2.85 -26.60
CA LYS A 263 -25.14 -3.80 -27.17
C LYS A 263 -25.78 -4.71 -28.22
N SER A 264 -24.97 -5.16 -29.16
CA SER A 264 -25.33 -6.26 -30.05
C SER A 264 -25.46 -7.60 -29.30
N LYS A 265 -26.08 -8.61 -29.93
CA LYS A 265 -26.12 -9.99 -29.39
C LYS A 265 -24.79 -10.74 -29.52
N ILE A 266 -23.80 -10.15 -30.18
CA ILE A 266 -22.51 -10.78 -30.48
C ILE A 266 -21.53 -10.44 -29.34
N ASN A 267 -21.02 -11.46 -28.66
CA ASN A 267 -19.96 -11.32 -27.68
C ASN A 267 -18.60 -11.13 -28.38
N ASN A 268 -17.63 -10.59 -27.65
CA ASN A 268 -16.25 -10.37 -28.09
C ASN A 268 -16.07 -9.37 -29.25
N ILE A 269 -17.11 -8.58 -29.57
CA ILE A 269 -17.05 -7.55 -30.60
C ILE A 269 -17.81 -6.31 -30.12
N ASN A 270 -17.07 -5.23 -29.84
CA ASN A 270 -17.64 -3.93 -29.50
C ASN A 270 -17.50 -2.96 -30.69
N ASN A 271 -18.52 -2.94 -31.56
CA ASN A 271 -18.48 -2.17 -32.80
C ASN A 271 -19.73 -1.27 -32.95
N PRO A 272 -19.57 0.05 -33.20
CA PRO A 272 -20.67 0.98 -33.46
C PRO A 272 -21.64 0.56 -34.57
N LYS A 273 -21.21 -0.26 -35.52
CA LYS A 273 -22.07 -0.80 -36.59
C LYS A 273 -23.04 -1.87 -36.13
N LEU A 274 -22.70 -2.56 -35.04
CA LEU A 274 -23.45 -3.70 -34.51
C LEU A 274 -24.28 -3.30 -33.28
N ASN A 275 -23.83 -2.30 -32.54
CA ASN A 275 -24.56 -1.72 -31.42
C ASN A 275 -25.64 -0.76 -31.91
N THR A 276 -26.71 -0.61 -31.15
CA THR A 276 -27.88 0.18 -31.54
C THR A 276 -28.01 1.41 -30.66
N CYS A 277 -28.14 2.59 -31.28
CA CYS A 277 -28.53 3.80 -30.58
C CYS A 277 -30.04 3.76 -30.34
N LYS A 278 -30.48 3.68 -29.09
CA LYS A 278 -31.90 3.66 -28.73
C LYS A 278 -32.27 4.89 -27.95
N CYS A 279 -33.32 5.58 -28.38
CA CYS A 279 -33.82 6.76 -27.68
C CYS A 279 -34.43 6.37 -26.33
N ILE A 280 -34.21 7.20 -25.32
CA ILE A 280 -34.90 7.06 -24.04
C ILE A 280 -36.38 7.46 -24.20
N ASP A 281 -37.22 6.97 -23.29
CA ASP A 281 -38.66 7.25 -23.32
C ASP A 281 -38.95 8.76 -23.40
N GLY A 282 -39.82 9.15 -24.34
CA GLY A 282 -40.13 10.56 -24.62
C GLY A 282 -39.27 11.20 -25.72
N TRP A 283 -38.32 10.46 -26.31
CA TRP A 283 -37.51 10.91 -27.45
C TRP A 283 -37.60 9.94 -28.63
N ILE A 284 -37.64 10.47 -29.85
CA ILE A 284 -37.79 9.74 -31.11
C ILE A 284 -36.90 10.35 -32.22
N GLY A 285 -36.78 9.61 -33.32
CA GLY A 285 -35.97 9.96 -34.49
C GLY A 285 -34.58 9.32 -34.48
N ASP A 286 -33.92 9.26 -35.63
CA ASP A 286 -32.65 8.52 -35.83
C ASP A 286 -31.48 9.02 -34.96
N LEU A 287 -31.59 10.25 -34.44
CA LEU A 287 -30.63 10.90 -33.54
C LEU A 287 -31.24 11.21 -32.16
N CYS A 288 -32.43 10.69 -31.86
CA CYS A 288 -33.14 10.93 -30.59
C CYS A 288 -33.36 12.41 -30.26
N ASN A 289 -33.53 13.24 -31.29
CA ASN A 289 -33.58 14.70 -31.16
C ASN A 289 -35.01 15.28 -31.18
N LYS A 290 -36.04 14.44 -31.33
CA LYS A 290 -37.44 14.89 -31.35
C LYS A 290 -38.15 14.39 -30.11
N LYS A 291 -38.86 15.27 -29.41
CA LYS A 291 -39.71 14.85 -28.29
C LYS A 291 -40.96 14.14 -28.80
N GLU A 292 -41.29 13.03 -28.17
CA GLU A 292 -42.54 12.32 -28.40
C GLU A 292 -43.66 13.05 -27.65
N TYR A 293 -44.63 13.58 -28.39
CA TYR A 293 -45.80 14.23 -27.81
C TYR A 293 -46.97 13.25 -27.84
N VAL A 294 -47.48 12.89 -26.66
CA VAL A 294 -48.71 12.10 -26.55
C VAL A 294 -49.88 12.97 -27.01
N HIS A 295 -50.54 12.57 -28.10
CA HIS A 295 -51.83 13.14 -28.48
C HIS A 295 -52.89 12.66 -27.49
N ILE A 296 -53.17 13.47 -26.46
CA ILE A 296 -54.35 13.30 -25.61
C ILE A 296 -55.56 13.64 -26.48
N ARG A 297 -56.32 12.61 -26.90
CA ARG A 297 -57.63 12.75 -27.53
C ARG A 297 -58.73 12.63 -26.50
#